data_AF-A0A2A2L2Q5-F1
#
_entry.id   AF-A0A2A2L2Q5-F1
#
_cell.length_a   1.000
_cell.length_b   1.000
_cell.length_c   1.000
_cell.angle_alpha   90.00
_cell.angle_beta   90.00
_cell.angle_gamma   90.00
#
_symmetry.space_group_name_H-M   'P 1'
#
loop_
_entity.id
_entity.type
_entity.pdbx_description
1 polymer ?
#
loop_
_entity_poly.entity_id
_entity_poly.type
_entity_poly.pdbx_seq_one_letter_code
_entity_poly.pdbx_strand_id
1 'polypeptide(L)'
;MVELGVSAMDLPPLGNKIVFSSSPNSENIEDPKKIANYRCNCKYTWLREMHGMTAVMMSNSLEEKAFWYSVIIFCSAISIYNTTLILGNYTEHQTATLITFIPVKSLKYPTLVFCPKNPDFLHLEPIYQDLNSRVPNLDNTTRDDVIRYAIGGMVFDNVVIENFTKTVLV
;
A
#
# COMPACT_ATOMS: atom_id res chain seq x y z
N MET A 1 9.80 -15.58 -13.12
CA MET A 1 8.51 -14.90 -12.91
C MET A 1 7.49 -15.64 -13.76
N VAL A 2 6.51 -16.29 -13.13
CA VAL A 2 5.47 -17.04 -13.84
C VAL A 2 4.25 -16.14 -13.88
N GLU A 3 3.92 -15.62 -15.06
CA GLU A 3 2.65 -14.95 -15.33
C GLU A 3 1.55 -16.01 -15.49
N LEU A 4 0.52 -15.96 -14.65
CA LEU A 4 -0.75 -16.64 -14.89
C LEU A 4 -1.74 -15.58 -15.38
N GLY A 5 -1.79 -15.41 -16.70
CA GLY A 5 -2.82 -14.61 -17.37
C GLY A 5 -4.16 -15.35 -17.32
N VAL A 6 -5.09 -14.86 -16.50
CA VAL A 6 -6.50 -15.26 -16.56
C VAL A 6 -7.14 -14.41 -17.66
N SER A 7 -7.34 -15.02 -18.83
CA SER A 7 -8.11 -14.42 -19.91
C SER A 7 -9.56 -14.28 -19.47
N ALA A 8 -10.07 -13.05 -19.50
CA ALA A 8 -11.49 -12.77 -19.37
C ALA A 8 -12.26 -13.57 -20.44
N MET A 9 -13.18 -14.43 -20.01
CA MET A 9 -14.17 -15.02 -20.90
C MET A 9 -15.27 -13.99 -21.13
N ASP A 10 -15.42 -13.63 -22.41
CA ASP A 10 -16.46 -12.76 -22.93
C ASP A 10 -17.86 -13.19 -22.46
N LEU A 11 -18.55 -12.29 -21.77
CA LEU A 11 -19.97 -12.43 -21.42
C LEU A 11 -20.82 -12.12 -22.67
N PRO A 12 -21.68 -13.05 -23.14
CA PRO A 12 -22.67 -12.74 -24.18
C PRO A 12 -23.81 -11.86 -23.62
N PRO A 13 -24.50 -11.08 -24.48
CA PRO A 13 -25.45 -10.06 -24.04
C PRO A 13 -26.73 -10.67 -23.45
N LEU A 14 -27.26 -9.92 -22.48
CA LEU A 14 -28.44 -10.20 -21.67
C LEU A 14 -29.69 -10.45 -22.54
N GLY A 15 -30.08 -11.70 -22.74
CA GLY A 15 -31.24 -11.99 -23.59
C GLY A 15 -31.57 -13.46 -23.84
N ASN A 16 -31.50 -14.33 -22.84
CA ASN A 16 -32.31 -15.56 -22.83
C ASN A 16 -32.25 -16.23 -21.45
N LYS A 17 -33.41 -16.65 -20.93
CA LYS A 17 -33.48 -17.50 -19.73
C LYS A 17 -32.71 -18.79 -20.00
N ILE A 18 -31.56 -18.95 -19.36
CA ILE A 18 -30.88 -20.24 -19.28
C ILE A 18 -31.69 -21.11 -18.32
N VAL A 19 -32.64 -21.86 -18.87
CA VAL A 19 -33.26 -22.99 -18.16
C VAL A 19 -32.22 -24.10 -18.15
N PHE A 20 -31.58 -24.32 -17.01
CA PHE A 20 -30.82 -25.53 -16.77
C PHE A 20 -31.81 -26.71 -16.76
N SER A 21 -31.96 -27.41 -17.88
CA SER A 21 -32.63 -28.71 -17.88
C SER A 21 -31.66 -29.74 -17.33
N SER A 22 -31.84 -30.12 -16.06
CA SER A 22 -31.20 -31.32 -15.52
C SER A 22 -31.76 -32.56 -16.24
N SER A 23 -30.88 -33.50 -16.57
CA SER A 23 -31.18 -34.80 -17.17
C SER A 23 -32.35 -35.51 -16.45
N PRO A 24 -33.32 -36.11 -17.17
CA PRO A 24 -34.57 -36.60 -16.60
C PRO A 24 -34.45 -37.93 -15.81
N ASN A 25 -33.24 -38.46 -15.60
CA ASN A 25 -33.04 -39.74 -14.91
C ASN A 25 -32.39 -39.57 -13.52
N SER A 26 -33.04 -38.81 -12.64
CA SER A 26 -32.83 -38.93 -11.19
C SER A 26 -34.15 -39.20 -10.47
N GLU A 27 -34.86 -40.25 -10.88
CA GLU A 27 -36.03 -40.78 -10.17
C GLU A 27 -35.66 -41.51 -8.86
N ASN A 28 -34.76 -40.94 -8.08
CA ASN A 28 -34.73 -41.16 -6.63
C ASN A 28 -34.77 -39.78 -5.99
N ILE A 29 -35.92 -39.12 -6.15
CA ILE A 29 -36.29 -37.99 -5.32
C ILE A 29 -36.62 -38.58 -3.94
N GLU A 30 -35.58 -38.93 -3.19
CA GLU A 30 -35.75 -39.16 -1.76
C GLU A 30 -36.33 -37.88 -1.17
N ASP A 31 -37.42 -38.03 -0.40
CA ASP A 31 -38.11 -36.92 0.25
C ASP A 31 -37.06 -36.03 0.96
N PRO A 32 -36.96 -34.74 0.65
CA PRO A 32 -36.01 -33.84 1.31
C PRO A 32 -36.20 -33.83 2.83
N LYS A 33 -37.37 -34.22 3.36
CA LYS A 33 -37.57 -34.47 4.79
C LYS A 33 -36.87 -35.74 5.29
N LYS A 34 -36.76 -36.81 4.50
CA LYS A 34 -35.96 -38.00 4.84
C LYS A 34 -34.47 -37.68 4.81
N ILE A 35 -34.01 -36.89 3.82
CA ILE A 35 -32.64 -36.39 3.74
C ILE A 35 -32.37 -35.40 4.90
N ALA A 36 -33.35 -34.62 5.34
CA ALA A 36 -33.19 -33.76 6.53
C ALA A 36 -33.29 -34.53 7.87
N ASN A 37 -33.67 -35.82 7.84
CA ASN A 37 -33.84 -36.68 9.02
C ASN A 37 -32.59 -37.48 9.39
N TYR A 38 -31.44 -37.26 8.74
CA TYR A 38 -30.17 -37.59 9.38
C TYR A 38 -30.12 -36.82 10.69
N ARG A 39 -29.58 -37.42 11.76
CA ARG A 39 -29.55 -36.90 13.15
C ARG A 39 -28.98 -35.46 13.20
N CYS A 40 -29.81 -34.48 12.89
CA CYS A 40 -29.46 -33.07 12.91
C CYS A 40 -29.42 -32.66 14.37
N ASN A 41 -28.24 -32.25 14.83
CA ASN A 41 -28.09 -31.66 16.14
C ASN A 41 -28.66 -30.23 16.10
N CYS A 42 -29.98 -30.10 16.18
CA CYS A 42 -30.71 -28.83 16.12
C CYS A 42 -30.28 -27.82 17.22
N LYS A 43 -29.48 -28.26 18.19
CA LYS A 43 -28.92 -27.42 19.24
C LYS A 43 -27.83 -26.46 18.74
N TYR A 44 -27.14 -26.79 17.65
CA TYR A 44 -25.97 -26.05 17.19
C TYR A 44 -26.08 -25.69 15.72
N THR A 45 -26.78 -24.59 15.45
CA THR A 45 -27.04 -24.07 14.09
C THR A 45 -25.76 -23.72 13.33
N TRP A 46 -24.70 -23.30 14.03
CA TRP A 46 -23.41 -22.93 13.46
C TRP A 46 -22.70 -24.09 12.74
N LEU A 47 -22.99 -25.34 13.11
CA LEU A 47 -22.41 -26.52 12.47
C LEU A 47 -22.81 -26.61 10.98
N ARG A 48 -23.94 -26.02 10.60
CA ARG A 48 -24.42 -25.96 9.22
C ARG A 48 -23.66 -24.93 8.37
N GLU A 49 -23.07 -23.93 9.00
CA GLU A 49 -22.29 -22.89 8.30
C GLU A 49 -20.89 -23.37 7.93
N MET A 50 -20.40 -24.41 8.61
CA MET A 50 -19.13 -25.03 8.28
C MET A 50 -19.29 -26.07 7.18
N HIS A 51 -18.99 -25.68 5.94
CA HIS A 51 -19.16 -26.51 4.74
C HIS A 51 -18.57 -27.93 4.85
N GLY A 52 -17.42 -28.09 5.52
CA GLY A 52 -16.81 -29.42 5.72
C GLY A 52 -17.50 -30.27 6.79
N MET A 53 -18.12 -29.65 7.79
CA MET A 53 -18.71 -30.36 8.94
C MET A 53 -19.98 -31.12 8.56
N THR A 54 -20.73 -30.61 7.58
CA THR A 54 -21.89 -31.30 7.00
C THR A 54 -21.48 -32.64 6.37
N ALA A 55 -20.35 -32.71 5.67
CA ALA A 55 -19.86 -33.95 5.06
C ALA A 55 -19.48 -34.99 6.13
N VAL A 56 -18.86 -34.56 7.23
CA VAL A 56 -18.56 -35.43 8.38
C VAL A 56 -19.85 -35.96 9.03
N MET A 57 -20.88 -35.13 9.15
CA MET A 57 -22.16 -35.54 9.75
C MET A 57 -22.94 -36.51 8.88
N MET A 58 -22.84 -36.39 7.56
CA MET A 58 -23.54 -37.24 6.59
C MET A 58 -22.84 -38.59 6.35
N SER A 59 -21.55 -38.69 6.67
CA SER A 59 -20.80 -39.94 6.55
C SER A 59 -21.25 -41.00 7.56
N ASN A 60 -21.40 -42.25 7.07
CA ASN A 60 -21.94 -43.36 7.87
C ASN A 60 -20.85 -44.25 8.48
N SER A 61 -19.66 -44.29 7.88
CA SER A 61 -18.54 -45.13 8.33
C SER A 61 -17.48 -44.32 9.11
N LEU A 62 -16.73 -45.00 9.98
CA LEU A 62 -15.62 -44.38 10.71
C LEU A 62 -14.47 -43.96 9.77
N GLU A 63 -14.22 -44.74 8.71
CA GLU A 63 -13.17 -44.45 7.73
C GLU A 63 -13.49 -43.19 6.92
N GLU A 64 -14.74 -43.05 6.48
CA GLU A 64 -15.21 -41.86 5.76
C GLU A 64 -15.18 -40.61 6.64
N LYS A 65 -15.52 -40.74 7.93
CA LYS A 65 -15.36 -39.65 8.91
C LYS A 65 -13.91 -39.21 9.04
N ALA A 66 -13.00 -40.17 9.18
CA ALA A 66 -11.57 -39.89 9.30
C ALA A 66 -11.02 -39.17 8.06
N PHE A 67 -11.46 -39.59 6.86
CA PHE A 67 -11.12 -38.91 5.61
C PHE A 67 -11.56 -37.44 5.61
N TRP A 68 -12.83 -37.17 5.91
CA TRP A 68 -13.35 -35.79 5.92
C TRP A 68 -12.71 -34.94 7.01
N TYR A 69 -12.42 -35.49 8.19
CA TYR A 69 -11.65 -34.79 9.22
C TYR A 69 -10.25 -34.39 8.74
N SER A 70 -9.56 -35.28 8.03
CA SER A 70 -8.24 -34.98 7.46
C SER A 70 -8.31 -33.80 6.48
N VAL A 71 -9.31 -33.81 5.59
CA VAL A 71 -9.53 -32.71 4.62
C VAL A 71 -9.79 -31.39 5.36
N ILE A 72 -10.65 -31.38 6.37
CA ILE A 72 -10.96 -30.17 7.15
C ILE A 72 -9.71 -29.62 7.84
N ILE A 73 -8.92 -30.49 8.48
CA ILE A 73 -7.69 -30.09 9.16
C ILE A 73 -6.70 -29.49 8.15
N PHE A 74 -6.51 -30.13 7.01
CA PHE A 74 -5.62 -29.66 5.96
C PHE A 74 -6.05 -28.29 5.40
N CYS A 75 -7.33 -28.13 5.05
CA CYS A 75 -7.87 -26.85 4.57
C CYS A 75 -7.77 -25.76 5.64
N SER A 76 -8.00 -26.10 6.91
CA SER A 76 -7.89 -25.14 8.03
C SER A 76 -6.45 -24.67 8.20
N ALA A 77 -5.47 -25.59 8.14
CA ALA A 77 -4.05 -25.24 8.23
C ALA A 77 -3.63 -24.31 7.07
N ILE A 78 -4.04 -24.60 5.84
CA ILE A 78 -3.77 -23.73 4.68
C ILE A 78 -4.42 -22.36 4.86
N SER A 79 -5.68 -22.31 5.32
CA SER A 79 -6.38 -21.05 5.57
C SER A 79 -5.64 -20.20 6.60
N ILE A 80 -5.25 -20.78 7.74
CA ILE A 80 -4.48 -20.09 8.79
C ILE A 80 -3.17 -19.55 8.23
N TYR A 81 -2.41 -20.38 7.50
CA TYR A 81 -1.15 -19.96 6.87
C TYR A 81 -1.35 -18.75 5.95
N ASN A 82 -2.32 -18.80 5.04
CA ASN A 82 -2.60 -17.69 4.13
C ASN A 82 -3.05 -16.43 4.88
N THR A 83 -3.92 -16.58 5.89
CA THR A 83 -4.36 -15.45 6.72
C THR A 83 -3.17 -14.80 7.44
N THR A 84 -2.25 -15.59 8.01
CA THR A 84 -1.05 -15.04 8.67
C THR A 84 -0.14 -14.28 7.71
N LEU A 85 0.03 -14.80 6.48
CA LEU A 85 0.83 -14.14 5.44
C LEU A 85 0.20 -12.81 5.02
N ILE A 86 -1.10 -12.78 4.77
CA ILE A 86 -1.82 -11.56 4.39
C ILE A 86 -1.79 -10.54 5.54
N LEU A 87 -1.99 -11.00 6.79
CA LEU A 87 -1.97 -10.11 7.93
C LEU A 87 -0.57 -9.52 8.16
N GLY A 88 0.49 -10.30 7.97
CA GLY A 88 1.87 -9.80 7.99
C GLY A 88 2.08 -8.68 6.98
N ASN A 89 1.72 -8.92 5.71
CA ASN A 89 1.81 -7.92 4.66
C ASN A 89 0.97 -6.66 4.95
N TYR A 90 -0.20 -6.83 5.59
CA TYR A 90 -1.04 -5.71 6.01
C TYR A 90 -0.39 -4.88 7.13
N THR A 91 0.20 -5.54 8.12
CA THR A 91 0.90 -4.85 9.23
C THR A 91 2.16 -4.11 8.78
N GLU A 92 2.75 -4.49 7.65
CA GLU A 92 3.90 -3.78 7.06
C GLU A 92 3.52 -2.47 6.35
N HIS A 93 2.25 -2.05 6.39
CA HIS A 93 1.76 -0.78 5.84
C HIS A 93 2.17 -0.58 4.37
N GLN A 94 2.19 -1.65 3.58
CA GLN A 94 2.53 -1.56 2.16
C GLN A 94 1.44 -0.75 1.43
N THR A 95 1.76 0.49 1.06
CA THR A 95 0.86 1.36 0.29
C THR A 95 1.13 1.19 -1.20
N ALA A 96 0.11 0.82 -1.96
CA ALA A 96 0.15 0.89 -3.42
C ALA A 96 -0.27 2.28 -3.88
N THR A 97 0.59 2.98 -4.63
CA THR A 97 0.24 4.26 -5.26
C THR A 97 -0.28 4.02 -6.68
N LEU A 98 -1.51 4.43 -6.96
CA LEU A 98 -2.05 4.46 -8.31
C LEU A 98 -1.80 5.85 -8.92
N ILE A 99 -0.95 5.91 -9.96
CA ILE A 99 -0.73 7.13 -10.74
C ILE A 99 -1.74 7.16 -11.88
N THR A 100 -2.62 8.16 -11.91
CA THR A 100 -3.55 8.40 -13.00
C THR A 100 -3.33 9.77 -13.62
N PHE A 101 -3.39 9.83 -14.95
CA PHE A 101 -3.29 11.08 -15.70
C PHE A 101 -4.69 11.51 -16.13
N ILE A 102 -5.20 12.58 -15.52
CA ILE A 102 -6.52 13.14 -15.85
C ILE A 102 -6.31 14.48 -16.56
N PRO A 103 -6.67 14.60 -17.86
CA PRO A 103 -6.59 15.86 -18.55
C PRO A 103 -7.66 16.82 -18.01
N VAL A 104 -7.26 18.04 -17.64
CA VAL A 104 -8.16 19.08 -17.15
C VAL A 104 -8.10 20.32 -18.04
N LYS A 105 -9.21 21.06 -18.17
CA LYS A 105 -9.35 22.20 -19.09
C LYS A 105 -8.48 23.41 -18.72
N SER A 106 -8.14 23.55 -17.44
CA SER A 106 -7.29 24.62 -16.93
C SER A 106 -6.59 24.14 -15.66
N LEU A 107 -5.29 24.44 -15.53
CA LEU A 107 -4.53 24.27 -14.29
C LEU A 107 -4.11 25.65 -13.78
N LYS A 108 -4.00 25.77 -12.45
CA LYS A 108 -3.36 26.93 -11.84
C LYS A 108 -1.90 26.99 -12.31
N TYR A 109 -1.50 28.14 -12.84
CA TYR A 109 -0.12 28.35 -13.22
C TYR A 109 0.77 28.24 -11.97
N PRO A 110 1.87 27.44 -12.02
CA PRO A 110 2.75 27.30 -10.87
C PRO A 110 3.46 28.61 -10.58
N THR A 111 3.82 28.83 -9.31
CA THR A 111 4.67 29.95 -8.97
C THR A 111 6.06 29.73 -9.55
N LEU A 112 6.50 30.64 -10.41
CA LEU A 112 7.87 30.67 -10.90
C LEU A 112 8.72 31.48 -9.94
N VAL A 113 9.75 30.84 -9.37
CA VAL A 113 10.76 31.52 -8.56
C VAL A 113 12.03 31.61 -9.40
N PHE A 114 12.46 32.84 -9.66
CA PHE A 114 13.70 33.12 -10.37
C PHE A 114 14.79 33.45 -9.35
N CYS A 115 15.82 32.60 -9.27
CA CYS A 115 17.03 32.91 -8.51
C CYS A 115 18.10 33.46 -9.47
N PRO A 116 18.63 34.67 -9.25
CA PRO A 116 19.74 35.18 -10.05
C PRO A 116 20.95 34.26 -9.89
N LYS A 117 21.58 33.91 -11.02
CA LYS A 117 22.76 33.03 -11.04
C LYS A 117 23.97 33.66 -10.35
N ASN A 118 24.05 34.99 -10.38
CA ASN A 118 25.13 35.71 -9.76
C ASN A 118 24.67 36.33 -8.43
N PRO A 119 25.51 36.26 -7.38
CA PRO A 119 25.28 36.94 -6.12
C PRO A 119 25.43 38.47 -6.21
N ASP A 120 25.62 39.04 -7.41
CA ASP A 120 25.79 40.49 -7.67
C ASP A 120 24.64 41.38 -7.17
N PHE A 121 23.52 40.79 -6.72
CA PHE A 121 22.43 41.53 -6.08
C PHE A 121 22.64 41.77 -4.57
N LEU A 122 23.61 41.07 -3.95
CA LEU A 122 23.89 41.20 -2.53
C LEU A 122 24.74 42.45 -2.29
N HIS A 123 24.07 43.55 -1.97
CA HIS A 123 24.74 44.77 -1.53
C HIS A 123 25.36 44.52 -0.13
N LEU A 124 26.65 44.22 -0.09
CA LEU A 124 27.38 43.96 1.14
C LEU A 124 27.65 45.23 1.96
N GLU A 125 27.68 46.40 1.32
CA GLU A 125 28.01 47.67 1.97
C GLU A 125 27.04 48.06 3.10
N PRO A 126 25.70 48.03 2.91
CA PRO A 126 24.75 48.24 4.00
C PRO A 126 24.86 47.19 5.12
N ILE A 127 25.21 45.96 4.78
CA ILE A 127 25.37 44.87 5.74
C ILE A 127 26.61 45.12 6.61
N TYR A 128 27.71 45.57 6.01
CA TYR A 128 28.92 45.96 6.76
C TYR A 128 28.66 47.16 7.68
N GLN A 129 27.86 48.12 7.23
CA GLN A 129 27.48 49.27 8.05
C GLN A 129 26.62 48.87 9.25
N ASP A 130 25.61 48.01 9.07
CA ASP A 130 24.81 47.48 10.18
C ASP A 130 25.66 46.64 11.14
N LEU A 131 26.55 45.77 10.62
CA LEU A 131 27.42 44.93 11.43
C LEU A 131 28.38 45.77 12.29
N ASN A 132 29.00 46.79 11.70
CA ASN A 132 29.89 47.71 12.42
C ASN A 132 29.14 48.59 13.43
N SER A 133 27.85 48.88 13.20
CA SER A 133 27.03 49.63 14.16
C SER A 133 26.71 48.82 15.43
N ARG A 134 26.62 47.50 15.30
CA ARG A 134 26.29 46.57 16.41
C ARG A 134 27.54 46.07 17.14
N VAL A 135 28.64 45.89 16.39
CA VAL A 135 29.92 45.40 16.92
C VAL A 135 31.01 46.40 16.54
N PRO A 136 31.24 47.44 17.36
CA PRO A 136 32.28 48.42 17.09
C PRO A 136 33.67 47.79 17.19
N ASN A 137 34.62 48.28 16.39
CA ASN A 137 36.02 47.81 16.30
C ASN A 137 36.22 46.39 15.73
N LEU A 138 35.33 45.95 14.84
CA LEU A 138 35.54 44.70 14.10
C LEU A 138 36.59 44.91 13.00
N ASP A 139 37.61 44.05 12.95
CA ASP A 139 38.59 44.09 11.87
C ASP A 139 37.94 43.69 10.55
N ASN A 140 38.40 44.30 9.45
CA ASN A 140 37.83 44.07 8.12
C ASN A 140 37.89 42.58 7.72
N THR A 141 38.94 41.86 8.13
CA THR A 141 39.07 40.43 7.83
C THR A 141 38.04 39.59 8.57
N THR A 142 37.83 39.88 9.86
CA THR A 142 36.85 39.18 10.70
C THR A 142 35.42 39.47 10.23
N ARG A 143 35.16 40.71 9.78
CA ARG A 143 33.87 41.11 9.21
C ARG A 143 33.51 40.30 7.97
N ASP A 144 34.45 40.16 7.04
CA ASP A 144 34.24 39.40 5.80
C ASP A 144 34.02 37.91 6.10
N ASP A 145 34.76 37.34 7.07
CA ASP A 145 34.64 35.94 7.44
C ASP A 145 33.31 35.62 8.14
N VAL A 146 32.77 36.53 8.95
CA VAL A 146 31.43 36.40 9.55
C VAL A 146 30.34 36.37 8.46
N ILE A 147 30.43 37.25 7.46
CA ILE A 147 29.45 37.27 6.36
C ILE A 147 29.58 36.03 5.47
N ARG A 148 30.81 35.58 5.17
CA ARG A 148 31.04 34.34 4.44
C ARG A 148 30.52 33.12 5.20
N TYR A 149 30.73 33.07 6.52
CA TYR A 149 30.19 32.01 7.37
C TYR A 149 28.66 32.03 7.38
N ALA A 150 28.03 33.20 7.48
CA ALA A 150 26.58 33.32 7.44
C ALA A 150 26.01 32.84 6.09
N ILE A 151 26.59 33.27 4.98
CA ILE A 151 26.13 32.87 3.64
C ILE A 151 26.38 31.37 3.39
N GLY A 152 27.58 30.89 3.70
CA GLY A 152 27.96 29.48 3.52
C GLY A 152 27.17 28.54 4.43
N GLY A 153 26.97 28.92 5.69
CA GLY A 153 26.28 28.12 6.69
C GLY A 153 24.76 28.07 6.53
N MET A 154 24.14 29.08 5.91
CA MET A 154 22.70 29.05 5.61
C MET A 154 22.35 28.24 4.35
N VAL A 155 23.32 28.02 3.45
CA VAL A 155 23.07 27.41 2.13
C VAL A 155 23.64 25.99 2.03
N PHE A 156 24.68 25.66 2.79
CA PHE A 156 25.37 24.38 2.68
C PHE A 156 25.60 23.75 4.05
N ASP A 157 24.88 22.66 4.33
CA ASP A 157 25.13 21.81 5.49
C ASP A 157 26.52 21.15 5.32
N ASN A 158 27.52 21.58 6.11
CA ASN A 158 28.94 21.13 6.16
C ASN A 158 29.97 21.89 5.30
N VAL A 159 30.00 23.22 5.37
CA VAL A 159 31.16 23.98 4.87
C VAL A 159 32.30 23.96 5.91
N VAL A 160 33.41 23.29 5.57
CA VAL A 160 34.68 23.42 6.30
C VAL A 160 35.33 24.75 5.91
N ILE A 161 35.30 25.72 6.83
CA ILE A 161 35.73 27.11 6.60
C ILE A 161 37.18 27.19 6.10
N GLU A 162 38.03 26.24 6.49
CA GLU A 162 39.45 26.20 6.10
C GLU A 162 39.68 26.00 4.59
N ASN A 163 38.69 25.45 3.87
CA ASN A 163 38.75 25.20 2.42
C ASN A 163 37.83 26.12 1.60
N PHE A 164 37.20 27.13 2.21
CA PHE A 164 36.39 28.08 1.45
C PHE A 164 37.33 29.03 0.71
N THR A 165 37.63 28.69 -0.55
CA THR A 165 38.52 29.48 -1.41
C THR A 165 38.03 30.93 -1.44
N LYS A 166 38.94 31.89 -1.21
CA LYS A 166 38.72 33.36 -1.19
C LYS A 166 38.24 33.95 -2.55
N THR A 167 37.55 33.17 -3.37
CA THR A 167 37.21 33.49 -4.77
C THR A 167 35.72 33.75 -4.97
N VAL A 168 34.89 33.64 -3.93
CA VAL A 168 33.41 33.74 -4.08
C VAL A 168 32.90 35.20 -3.95
N LEU A 169 33.75 36.14 -3.57
CA LEU A 169 33.42 37.57 -3.52
C LEU A 169 34.49 38.36 -4.27
N VAL A 170 34.44 38.32 -5.60
CA VAL A 170 35.06 39.33 -6.49
C VAL A 170 33.94 39.92 -7.33
#